data_AF-A0A4Y8BKT8-F1
#
_entry.id   AF-A0A4Y8BKT8-F1
#
_cell.length_a   1.000
_cell.length_b   1.000
_cell.length_c   1.000
_cell.angle_alpha   90.00
_cell.angle_beta   90.00
_cell.angle_gamma   90.00
#
_symmetry.space_group_name_H-M   'P 1'
#
loop_
_entity.id
_entity.type
_entity.pdbx_description
1 polymer ?
#
loop_
_entity_poly.entity_id
_entity_poly.type
_entity_poly.pdbx_seq_one_letter_code
_entity_poly.pdbx_strand_id
1 'polypeptide(L)'
;MPKLILVLILAKTFILANIFETLNDFAYSKSSNTQIQSQDVKLLTLYDKGQKCAQILVSKNEIIPFIFFDACKKFEKSDSFEQFLNSDFKELYFSDNKEISNAIKQIQATMQDIMLSYKLNRDIKGTMSKNPNLTFLEPFDFEKGGTLLYKVDNQACVLFKIFNNINGKKILQIQGMENLNKSCKLIINSPQFKSLSYNFRDFNSYILEQ
;
A
#
# COMPACT_ATOMS: atom_id res chain seq x y z
N MET A 1 -20.18 52.32 35.18
CA MET A 1 -20.05 51.33 34.08
C MET A 1 -18.69 51.28 33.36
N PRO A 2 -17.83 52.34 33.27
CA PRO A 2 -16.59 52.24 32.48
C PRO A 2 -15.47 51.42 33.14
N LYS A 3 -15.47 51.30 34.48
CA LYS A 3 -14.48 50.50 35.23
C LYS A 3 -14.59 48.98 34.97
N LEU A 4 -15.79 48.46 34.70
CA LEU A 4 -16.00 47.03 34.44
C LEU A 4 -15.46 46.62 33.06
N ILE A 5 -15.61 47.51 32.07
CA ILE A 5 -15.10 47.32 30.71
C ILE A 5 -13.57 47.33 30.70
N LEU A 6 -12.94 48.21 31.49
CA LEU A 6 -11.48 48.28 31.61
C LEU A 6 -10.88 47.00 32.21
N VAL A 7 -11.53 46.43 33.23
CA VAL A 7 -11.09 45.16 33.87
C VAL A 7 -11.26 43.98 32.92
N LEU A 8 -12.32 43.93 32.11
CA LEU A 8 -12.54 42.90 31.09
C LEU A 8 -11.53 42.97 29.93
N ILE A 9 -11.08 44.17 29.56
CA ILE A 9 -10.03 44.35 28.53
C ILE A 9 -8.67 43.93 29.08
N LEU A 10 -8.32 44.33 30.32
CA LEU A 10 -7.08 43.93 30.99
C LEU A 10 -7.00 42.42 31.22
N ALA A 11 -8.10 41.76 31.62
CA ALA A 11 -8.14 40.31 31.79
C ALA A 11 -7.88 39.55 30.47
N LYS A 12 -8.38 40.05 29.34
CA LYS A 12 -8.10 39.46 28.01
C LYS A 12 -6.64 39.64 27.59
N THR A 13 -5.97 40.73 27.98
CA THR A 13 -4.53 40.91 27.71
C THR A 13 -3.64 39.98 28.54
N PHE A 14 -4.03 39.64 29.77
CA PHE A 14 -3.28 38.67 30.60
C PHE A 14 -3.36 37.23 30.06
N ILE A 15 -4.49 36.83 29.46
CA ILE A 15 -4.63 35.50 28.85
C ILE A 15 -3.74 35.36 27.60
N LEU A 16 -3.63 36.43 26.78
CA LEU A 16 -2.77 36.44 25.60
C LEU A 16 -1.28 36.48 25.96
N ALA A 17 -0.90 37.19 27.03
CA ALA A 17 0.47 37.21 27.54
C ALA A 17 0.94 35.81 27.94
N ASN A 18 0.05 35.02 28.56
CA ASN A 18 0.36 33.66 28.99
C ASN A 18 0.65 32.72 27.79
N ILE A 19 -0.13 32.78 26.71
CA ILE A 19 0.11 31.95 25.52
C ILE A 19 1.45 32.31 24.85
N PHE A 20 1.77 33.60 24.77
CA PHE A 20 3.02 34.06 24.16
C PHE A 20 4.24 33.57 24.94
N GLU A 21 4.25 33.71 26.26
CA GLU A 21 5.34 33.22 27.11
C GLU A 21 5.48 31.70 26.98
N THR A 22 4.38 30.95 27.06
CA THR A 22 4.38 29.49 26.88
C THR A 22 4.97 29.06 25.52
N LEU A 23 4.60 29.74 24.42
CA LEU A 23 5.16 29.45 23.10
C LEU A 23 6.64 29.86 22.98
N ASN A 24 7.03 30.98 23.59
CA ASN A 24 8.40 31.47 23.60
C ASN A 24 9.33 30.49 24.35
N ASP A 25 8.92 30.07 25.54
CA ASP A 25 9.66 29.08 26.35
C ASP A 25 9.79 27.74 25.61
N PHE A 26 8.74 27.30 24.92
CA PHE A 26 8.82 26.13 24.07
C PHE A 26 9.76 26.32 22.88
N ALA A 27 9.77 27.48 22.21
CA ALA A 27 10.66 27.74 21.08
C ALA A 27 12.14 27.66 21.49
N TYR A 28 12.48 28.09 22.72
CA TYR A 28 13.82 27.96 23.27
C TYR A 28 14.14 26.54 23.72
N SER A 29 13.24 25.89 24.48
CA SER A 29 13.49 24.57 25.08
C SER A 29 13.30 23.40 24.11
N LYS A 30 12.44 23.56 23.10
CA LYS A 30 12.06 22.58 22.08
C LYS A 30 11.58 21.24 22.66
N SER A 31 10.99 21.27 23.84
CA SER A 31 10.56 20.06 24.56
C SER A 31 9.16 20.22 25.13
N SER A 32 8.46 19.09 25.24
CA SER A 32 7.14 19.05 25.88
C SER A 32 7.22 19.48 27.34
N ASN A 33 6.17 20.14 27.81
CA ASN A 33 5.99 20.52 29.20
C ASN A 33 4.51 20.33 29.61
N THR A 34 4.14 20.81 30.79
CA THR A 34 2.76 20.68 31.30
C THR A 34 1.73 21.48 30.50
N GLN A 35 2.16 22.47 29.70
CA GLN A 35 1.31 23.37 28.91
C GLN A 35 1.34 23.09 27.40
N ILE A 36 2.45 22.55 26.88
CA ILE A 36 2.63 22.20 25.46
C ILE A 36 3.09 20.74 25.36
N GLN A 37 2.35 19.95 24.59
CA GLN A 37 2.78 18.63 24.16
C GLN A 37 3.29 18.70 22.71
N SER A 38 4.45 18.13 22.45
CA SER A 38 5.05 18.03 21.12
C SER A 38 5.03 16.58 20.67
N GLN A 39 4.63 16.34 19.42
CA GLN A 39 4.72 15.03 18.80
C GLN A 39 5.43 15.12 17.45
N ASP A 40 6.14 14.07 17.09
CA ASP A 40 6.72 13.94 15.75
C ASP A 40 5.61 13.64 14.73
N VAL A 41 5.52 14.48 13.71
CA VAL A 41 4.55 14.34 12.61
C VAL A 41 5.28 14.41 11.29
N LYS A 42 4.94 13.50 10.36
CA LYS A 42 5.39 13.56 8.97
C LYS A 42 4.32 14.23 8.12
N LEU A 43 4.72 15.25 7.35
CA LEU A 43 3.88 15.84 6.32
C LEU A 43 4.09 15.08 5.01
N LEU A 44 3.06 14.40 4.51
CA LEU A 44 3.06 13.77 3.20
C LEU A 44 2.26 14.62 2.21
N THR A 45 2.79 14.81 1.02
CA THR A 45 2.06 15.45 -0.09
C THR A 45 1.66 14.38 -1.10
N LEU A 46 0.35 14.20 -1.27
CA LEU A 46 -0.25 13.31 -2.25
C LEU A 46 -0.41 14.04 -3.58
N TYR A 47 -0.14 13.32 -4.67
CA TYR A 47 -0.34 13.80 -6.03
C TYR A 47 -1.34 12.90 -6.75
N ASP A 48 -2.27 13.52 -7.48
CA ASP A 48 -3.14 12.82 -8.44
C ASP A 48 -2.78 13.30 -9.85
N LYS A 49 -2.42 12.36 -10.73
CA LYS A 49 -1.98 12.64 -12.12
C LYS A 49 -0.95 13.78 -12.23
N GLY A 50 -0.02 13.85 -11.27
CA GLY A 50 1.05 14.86 -11.23
C GLY A 50 0.64 16.23 -10.63
N GLN A 51 -0.62 16.44 -10.28
CA GLN A 51 -1.09 17.64 -9.58
C GLN A 51 -1.14 17.39 -8.08
N LYS A 52 -0.83 18.41 -7.27
CA LYS A 52 -1.01 18.33 -5.82
C LYS A 52 -2.49 18.04 -5.54
N CYS A 53 -2.73 17.03 -4.73
CA CYS A 53 -4.07 16.51 -4.42
C CYS A 53 -4.41 16.83 -2.95
N ALA A 54 -3.60 16.34 -2.02
CA ALA A 54 -3.79 16.63 -0.60
C ALA A 54 -2.45 16.64 0.15
N GLN A 55 -2.42 17.34 1.26
CA GLN A 55 -1.40 17.19 2.28
C GLN A 55 -2.01 16.51 3.49
N ILE A 56 -1.33 15.47 4.00
CA ILE A 56 -1.76 14.73 5.18
C ILE A 56 -0.64 14.76 6.23
N LEU A 57 -1.05 14.90 7.48
CA LEU A 57 -0.20 14.82 8.66
C LEU A 57 -0.28 13.39 9.20
N VAL A 58 0.87 12.73 9.30
CA VAL A 58 0.98 11.35 9.76
C VAL A 58 1.69 11.34 11.10
N SER A 59 0.96 10.97 12.15
CA SER A 59 1.49 10.69 13.47
C SER A 59 1.35 9.20 13.80
N LYS A 60 1.91 8.76 14.94
CA LYS A 60 1.74 7.38 15.42
C LYS A 60 0.26 7.02 15.67
N ASN A 61 -0.54 7.99 16.09
CA ASN A 61 -1.90 7.74 16.59
C ASN A 61 -2.99 8.03 15.57
N GLU A 62 -2.74 8.88 14.59
CA GLU A 62 -3.75 9.33 13.63
C GLU A 62 -3.11 9.90 12.37
N ILE A 63 -3.90 9.89 11.30
CA ILE A 63 -3.58 10.50 10.01
C ILE A 63 -4.65 11.53 9.69
N ILE A 64 -4.25 12.81 9.66
CA ILE A 64 -5.16 13.94 9.52
C ILE A 64 -4.95 14.59 8.14
N PRO A 65 -6.01 14.76 7.33
CA PRO A 65 -5.95 15.66 6.18
C PRO A 65 -5.70 17.10 6.63
N PHE A 66 -4.64 17.71 6.13
CA PHE A 66 -4.28 19.09 6.46
C PHE A 66 -4.80 20.08 5.42
N ILE A 67 -4.58 19.79 4.14
CA ILE A 67 -5.01 20.65 3.02
C ILE A 67 -5.48 19.78 1.87
N PHE A 68 -6.61 20.14 1.25
CA PHE A 68 -7.04 19.62 -0.03
C PHE A 68 -6.87 20.68 -1.12
N PHE A 69 -6.21 20.28 -2.22
CA PHE A 69 -6.08 21.06 -3.43
C PHE A 69 -7.21 20.70 -4.41
N ASP A 70 -7.36 21.48 -5.48
CA ASP A 70 -8.47 21.35 -6.43
C ASP A 70 -8.63 19.93 -7.00
N ALA A 71 -7.52 19.23 -7.28
CA ALA A 71 -7.54 17.86 -7.81
C ALA A 71 -8.30 16.87 -6.89
N CYS A 72 -8.36 17.15 -5.59
CA CYS A 72 -8.96 16.27 -4.59
C CYS A 72 -9.93 16.98 -3.65
N LYS A 73 -10.40 18.18 -4.00
CA LYS A 73 -11.33 19.00 -3.20
C LYS A 73 -12.59 18.23 -2.78
N LYS A 74 -13.06 17.32 -3.65
CA LYS A 74 -14.22 16.45 -3.39
C LYS A 74 -14.09 15.59 -2.13
N PHE A 75 -12.88 15.36 -1.62
CA PHE A 75 -12.63 14.54 -0.43
C PHE A 75 -12.53 15.36 0.87
N GLU A 76 -12.58 16.70 0.82
CA GLU A 76 -12.34 17.59 1.97
C GLU A 76 -13.30 17.37 3.16
N LYS A 77 -14.49 16.84 2.90
CA LYS A 77 -15.51 16.52 3.92
C LYS A 77 -16.02 15.10 3.79
N SER A 78 -15.17 14.20 3.32
CA SER A 78 -15.54 12.83 3.04
C SER A 78 -15.22 11.94 4.23
N ASP A 79 -16.23 11.59 5.03
CA ASP A 79 -16.08 10.66 6.17
C ASP A 79 -15.44 9.34 5.74
N SER A 80 -15.78 8.85 4.55
CA SER A 80 -15.19 7.63 3.98
C SER A 80 -13.69 7.75 3.69
N PHE A 81 -13.20 8.94 3.35
CA PHE A 81 -11.78 9.16 3.09
C PHE A 81 -11.01 9.25 4.41
N GLU A 82 -11.58 9.93 5.41
CA GLU A 82 -11.00 9.98 6.74
C GLU A 82 -10.95 8.60 7.40
N GLN A 83 -12.02 7.81 7.25
CA GLN A 83 -12.06 6.41 7.68
C GLN A 83 -10.98 5.59 6.98
N PHE A 84 -10.87 5.68 5.65
CA PHE A 84 -9.81 5.00 4.90
C PHE A 84 -8.40 5.38 5.38
N LEU A 85 -8.15 6.67 5.63
CA LEU A 85 -6.84 7.14 6.10
C LEU A 85 -6.50 6.55 7.47
N ASN A 86 -7.46 6.53 8.39
CA ASN A 86 -7.24 6.08 9.77
C ASN A 86 -7.44 4.57 9.99
N SER A 87 -7.98 3.84 9.01
CA SER A 87 -8.02 2.38 8.97
C SER A 87 -6.96 1.81 8.04
N ASP A 88 -7.31 1.62 6.76
CA ASP A 88 -6.59 0.79 5.80
C ASP A 88 -5.22 1.38 5.47
N PHE A 89 -5.17 2.69 5.23
CA PHE A 89 -3.91 3.36 4.91
C PHE A 89 -2.97 3.39 6.11
N LYS A 90 -3.46 3.76 7.30
CA LYS A 90 -2.66 3.78 8.52
C LYS A 90 -2.08 2.41 8.83
N GLU A 91 -2.89 1.36 8.74
CA GLU A 91 -2.41 0.00 8.92
C GLU A 91 -1.32 -0.35 7.92
N LEU A 92 -1.52 -0.08 6.63
CA LEU A 92 -0.51 -0.34 5.59
C LEU A 92 0.78 0.45 5.78
N TYR A 93 0.67 1.69 6.23
CA TYR A 93 1.80 2.60 6.39
C TYR A 93 2.69 2.20 7.57
N PHE A 94 2.09 1.75 8.67
CA PHE A 94 2.82 1.39 9.90
C PHE A 94 3.09 -0.12 10.06
N SER A 95 2.43 -0.98 9.30
CA SER A 95 2.66 -2.43 9.39
C SER A 95 4.04 -2.82 8.86
N ASP A 96 4.65 -3.79 9.53
CA ASP A 96 5.84 -4.47 9.03
C ASP A 96 5.41 -5.36 7.86
N ASN A 97 5.53 -4.86 6.63
CA ASN A 97 5.10 -5.51 5.40
C ASN A 97 5.97 -6.75 5.03
N LYS A 98 6.63 -7.39 6.01
CA LYS A 98 7.45 -8.61 5.84
C LYS A 98 6.67 -9.77 5.24
N GLU A 99 5.45 -10.02 5.69
CA GLU A 99 4.62 -11.11 5.16
C GLU A 99 4.29 -10.88 3.68
N ILE A 100 3.86 -9.66 3.34
CA ILE A 100 3.61 -9.25 1.95
C ILE A 100 4.90 -9.37 1.13
N SER A 101 6.01 -8.85 1.64
CA SER A 101 7.32 -8.91 0.97
C SER A 101 7.78 -10.35 0.73
N ASN A 102 7.58 -11.24 1.70
CA ASN A 102 7.90 -12.66 1.57
C ASN A 102 6.98 -13.35 0.54
N ALA A 103 5.69 -13.04 0.54
CA ALA A 103 4.77 -13.56 -0.47
C ALA A 103 5.16 -13.12 -1.88
N ILE A 104 5.52 -11.85 -2.08
CA ILE A 104 6.02 -11.34 -3.36
C ILE A 104 7.32 -12.05 -3.79
N LYS A 105 8.27 -12.26 -2.88
CA LYS A 105 9.49 -13.02 -3.17
C LYS A 105 9.20 -14.46 -3.60
N GLN A 106 8.25 -15.12 -2.93
CA GLN A 106 7.82 -16.47 -3.30
C GLN A 106 7.15 -16.49 -4.68
N ILE A 107 6.31 -15.51 -5.00
CA ILE A 107 5.70 -15.35 -6.33
C ILE A 107 6.79 -15.18 -7.39
N GLN A 108 7.78 -14.30 -7.16
CA GLN A 108 8.90 -14.09 -8.07
C GLN A 108 9.76 -15.35 -8.26
N ALA A 109 10.06 -16.08 -7.18
CA ALA A 109 10.77 -17.36 -7.25
C ALA A 109 9.98 -18.39 -8.06
N THR A 110 8.66 -18.45 -7.89
CA THR A 110 7.77 -19.32 -8.68
C THR A 110 7.84 -18.97 -10.17
N MET A 111 7.84 -17.68 -10.52
CA MET A 111 8.02 -17.26 -11.92
C MET A 111 9.36 -17.73 -12.47
N GLN A 112 10.45 -17.57 -11.71
CA GLN A 112 11.79 -17.99 -12.11
C GLN A 112 11.86 -19.51 -12.31
N ASP A 113 11.27 -20.29 -11.40
CA ASP A 113 11.19 -21.75 -11.51
C ASP A 113 10.47 -22.15 -12.80
N ILE A 114 9.29 -21.56 -13.09
CA ILE A 114 8.54 -21.82 -14.33
C ILE A 114 9.40 -21.51 -15.56
N MET A 115 9.99 -20.31 -15.61
CA MET A 115 10.80 -19.87 -16.74
C MET A 115 12.00 -20.79 -16.97
N LEU A 116 12.68 -21.21 -15.89
CA LEU A 116 13.82 -22.12 -15.95
C LEU A 116 13.40 -23.52 -16.43
N SER A 117 12.28 -24.05 -15.93
CA SER A 117 11.76 -25.36 -16.35
C SER A 117 11.45 -25.38 -17.85
N TYR A 118 10.84 -24.32 -18.39
CA TYR A 118 10.62 -24.22 -19.84
C TYR A 118 11.91 -24.13 -20.63
N LYS A 119 12.84 -23.26 -20.19
CA LYS A 119 14.14 -23.09 -20.85
C LYS A 119 15.00 -24.36 -20.85
N LEU A 120 14.88 -25.19 -19.81
CA LEU A 120 15.63 -26.45 -19.68
C LEU A 120 14.86 -27.66 -20.22
N ASN A 121 13.64 -27.48 -20.74
CA ASN A 121 12.73 -28.54 -21.15
C ASN A 121 12.53 -29.61 -20.06
N ARG A 122 12.25 -29.18 -18.82
CA ARG A 122 12.03 -30.04 -17.65
C ARG A 122 10.62 -29.90 -17.11
N ASP A 123 10.04 -31.02 -16.69
CA ASP A 123 8.73 -31.01 -16.06
C ASP A 123 8.74 -30.14 -14.80
N ILE A 124 7.85 -29.15 -14.79
CA ILE A 124 7.61 -28.20 -13.71
C ILE A 124 7.21 -28.93 -12.43
N LYS A 125 6.44 -30.03 -12.53
CA LYS A 125 5.97 -30.78 -11.34
C LYS A 125 7.11 -31.32 -10.49
N GLY A 126 8.24 -31.67 -11.09
CA GLY A 126 9.42 -32.18 -10.38
C GLY A 126 10.44 -31.12 -9.97
N THR A 127 10.35 -29.89 -10.50
CA THR A 127 11.36 -28.84 -10.30
C THR A 127 10.88 -27.66 -9.44
N MET A 128 9.58 -27.46 -9.27
CA MET A 128 9.11 -26.33 -8.46
C MET A 128 9.63 -26.42 -7.03
N SER A 129 10.08 -25.28 -6.52
CA SER A 129 10.36 -25.10 -5.10
C SER A 129 9.22 -25.70 -4.28
N LYS A 130 9.57 -26.36 -3.17
CA LYS A 130 8.68 -27.01 -2.19
C LYS A 130 7.77 -26.00 -1.48
N ASN A 131 7.18 -25.07 -2.24
CA ASN A 131 6.38 -23.97 -1.75
C ASN A 131 4.99 -24.52 -1.43
N PRO A 132 4.64 -24.65 -0.13
CA PRO A 132 3.36 -25.23 0.27
C PRO A 132 2.17 -24.38 -0.17
N ASN A 133 2.41 -23.12 -0.55
CA ASN A 133 1.40 -22.19 -1.00
C ASN A 133 1.04 -22.39 -2.48
N LEU A 134 1.79 -23.21 -3.23
CA LEU A 134 1.48 -23.49 -4.64
C LEU A 134 0.60 -24.72 -4.79
N THR A 135 -0.40 -24.64 -5.67
CA THR A 135 -1.22 -25.78 -6.07
C THR A 135 -1.50 -25.71 -7.56
N PHE A 136 -1.43 -26.84 -8.26
CA PHE A 136 -1.86 -26.92 -9.65
C PHE A 136 -3.39 -26.92 -9.73
N LEU A 137 -3.94 -26.15 -10.66
CA LEU A 137 -5.30 -26.33 -11.12
C LEU A 137 -5.27 -27.36 -12.26
N GLU A 138 -5.86 -28.53 -12.04
CA GLU A 138 -5.82 -29.60 -13.03
C GLU A 138 -6.76 -29.34 -14.21
N PRO A 139 -6.39 -29.77 -15.44
CA PRO A 139 -5.13 -30.43 -15.80
C PRO A 139 -4.01 -29.44 -16.17
N PHE A 140 -2.80 -29.65 -15.62
CA PHE A 140 -1.56 -28.98 -16.06
C PHE A 140 -0.74 -29.91 -16.96
N ASP A 141 -0.40 -29.42 -18.14
CA ASP A 141 0.33 -30.13 -19.19
C ASP A 141 1.50 -29.25 -19.64
N PHE A 142 2.72 -29.78 -19.70
CA PHE A 142 3.89 -28.96 -20.03
C PHE A 142 3.80 -28.36 -21.45
N GLU A 143 3.29 -29.14 -22.42
CA GLU A 143 3.16 -28.77 -23.83
C GLU A 143 1.97 -27.84 -24.09
N LYS A 144 0.84 -28.04 -23.41
CA LYS A 144 -0.38 -27.22 -23.57
C LYS A 144 -0.45 -26.05 -22.61
N GLY A 145 0.20 -26.17 -21.46
CA GLY A 145 0.19 -25.22 -20.37
C GLY A 145 -0.83 -25.59 -19.29
N GLY A 146 -1.24 -24.60 -18.51
CA GLY A 146 -2.15 -24.79 -17.40
C GLY A 146 -2.13 -23.60 -16.45
N THR A 147 -2.82 -23.74 -15.32
CA THR A 147 -2.85 -22.69 -14.29
C THR A 147 -2.30 -23.22 -12.98
N LEU A 148 -1.41 -22.44 -12.35
CA LEU A 148 -1.00 -22.66 -10.97
C LEU A 148 -1.61 -21.59 -10.07
N LEU A 149 -1.97 -21.98 -8.87
CA LEU A 149 -2.55 -21.13 -7.83
C LEU A 149 -1.51 -20.92 -6.74
N TYR A 150 -1.21 -19.67 -6.41
CA TYR A 150 -0.55 -19.32 -5.17
C TYR A 150 -1.60 -18.90 -4.14
N LYS A 151 -1.59 -19.59 -3.00
CA LYS A 151 -2.57 -19.46 -1.94
C LYS A 151 -1.97 -18.73 -0.74
N VAL A 152 -2.78 -17.90 -0.11
CA VAL A 152 -2.51 -17.35 1.22
C VAL A 152 -3.70 -17.71 2.09
N ASP A 153 -3.43 -18.24 3.28
CA ASP A 153 -4.46 -18.76 4.19
C ASP A 153 -5.42 -19.74 3.51
N ASN A 154 -4.87 -20.65 2.70
CA ASN A 154 -5.59 -21.64 1.89
C ASN A 154 -6.54 -21.05 0.82
N GLN A 155 -6.56 -19.74 0.60
CA GLN A 155 -7.34 -19.10 -0.46
C GLN A 155 -6.45 -18.74 -1.64
N ALA A 156 -6.91 -19.04 -2.86
CA ALA A 156 -6.18 -18.67 -4.08
C ALA A 156 -6.12 -17.14 -4.23
N CYS A 157 -4.91 -16.57 -4.22
CA CYS A 157 -4.68 -15.13 -4.38
C CYS A 157 -4.08 -14.78 -5.74
N VAL A 158 -3.25 -15.65 -6.31
CA VAL A 158 -2.50 -15.35 -7.54
C VAL A 158 -2.55 -16.55 -8.49
N LEU A 159 -2.77 -16.27 -9.76
CA LEU A 159 -2.78 -17.23 -10.86
C LEU A 159 -1.50 -17.08 -11.68
N PHE A 160 -0.81 -18.19 -11.93
CA PHE A 160 0.20 -18.30 -12.98
C PHE A 160 -0.42 -19.05 -14.16
N LYS A 161 -0.80 -18.32 -15.20
CA LYS A 161 -1.41 -18.88 -16.41
C LYS A 161 -0.34 -19.12 -17.45
N ILE A 162 -0.26 -20.35 -17.94
CA ILE A 162 0.67 -20.76 -18.98
C ILE A 162 -0.13 -21.25 -20.18
N PHE A 163 0.11 -20.66 -21.35
CA PHE A 163 -0.64 -20.98 -22.57
C PHE A 163 0.16 -20.60 -23.82
N ASN A 164 -0.27 -21.09 -24.98
CA ASN A 164 0.27 -20.67 -26.27
C ASN A 164 -0.46 -19.43 -26.77
N ASN A 165 0.26 -18.37 -27.12
CA ASN A 165 -0.35 -17.22 -27.77
C ASN A 165 -0.71 -17.52 -29.23
N ILE A 166 -1.32 -16.54 -29.90
CA ILE A 166 -1.74 -16.65 -31.32
C ILE A 166 -0.60 -16.99 -32.29
N ASN A 167 0.65 -16.72 -31.91
CA ASN A 167 1.85 -16.99 -32.71
C ASN A 167 2.52 -18.32 -32.33
N GLY A 168 1.85 -19.15 -31.52
CA GLY A 168 2.39 -20.43 -31.03
C GLY A 168 3.48 -20.30 -29.96
N LYS A 169 3.80 -19.08 -29.49
CA LYS A 169 4.79 -18.90 -28.42
C LYS A 169 4.16 -19.21 -27.06
N LYS A 170 4.92 -19.92 -26.22
CA LYS A 170 4.53 -20.19 -24.84
C LYS A 170 4.67 -18.93 -23.99
N ILE A 171 3.61 -18.57 -23.28
CA ILE A 171 3.53 -17.37 -22.44
C ILE A 171 3.18 -17.74 -21.01
N LEU A 172 3.82 -17.09 -20.05
CA LEU A 172 3.39 -16.99 -18.66
C LEU A 172 2.72 -15.62 -18.43
N GLN A 173 1.55 -15.63 -17.80
CA GLN A 173 0.90 -14.45 -17.23
C GLN A 173 0.68 -14.64 -15.73
N ILE A 174 0.88 -13.59 -14.95
CA ILE A 174 0.60 -13.57 -13.52
C ILE A 174 -0.61 -12.67 -13.29
N GLN A 175 -1.62 -13.16 -12.59
CA GLN A 175 -2.85 -12.42 -12.34
C GLN A 175 -3.25 -12.50 -10.86
N GLY A 176 -3.74 -11.39 -10.32
CA GLY A 176 -4.33 -11.37 -8.98
C GLY A 176 -5.77 -11.87 -9.02
N MET A 177 -6.19 -12.61 -8.00
CA MET A 177 -7.59 -12.95 -7.76
C MET A 177 -8.12 -12.07 -6.64
N GLU A 178 -9.15 -11.28 -6.95
CA GLU A 178 -9.90 -10.58 -5.92
C GLU A 178 -10.65 -11.61 -5.06
N ASN A 179 -10.47 -11.52 -3.75
CA ASN A 179 -11.21 -12.29 -2.77
C ASN A 179 -11.33 -11.50 -1.46
N LEU A 180 -12.05 -12.07 -0.48
CA LEU A 180 -12.29 -11.43 0.81
C LEU A 180 -11.09 -11.50 1.77
N ASN A 181 -10.03 -12.25 1.44
CA ASN A 181 -8.84 -12.34 2.26
C ASN A 181 -8.02 -11.05 2.16
N LYS A 182 -7.82 -10.43 3.33
CA LYS A 182 -7.09 -9.16 3.47
C LYS A 182 -5.66 -9.27 2.93
N SER A 183 -4.93 -10.33 3.29
CA SER A 183 -3.55 -10.56 2.85
C SER A 183 -3.46 -10.69 1.33
N CYS A 184 -4.38 -11.43 0.69
CA CYS A 184 -4.48 -11.49 -0.77
C CYS A 184 -4.68 -10.10 -1.36
N LYS A 185 -5.64 -9.31 -0.83
CA LYS A 185 -5.92 -7.94 -1.29
C LYS A 185 -4.68 -7.04 -1.18
N LEU A 186 -3.93 -7.14 -0.10
CA LEU A 186 -2.70 -6.35 0.08
C LEU A 186 -1.59 -6.77 -0.89
N ILE A 187 -1.41 -8.08 -1.09
CA ILE A 187 -0.43 -8.63 -2.04
C ILE A 187 -0.72 -8.15 -3.47
N ILE A 188 -1.95 -8.36 -3.96
CA ILE A 188 -2.29 -8.01 -5.35
C ILE A 188 -2.32 -6.49 -5.59
N ASN A 189 -2.52 -5.70 -4.53
CA ASN A 189 -2.47 -4.24 -4.62
C ASN A 189 -1.08 -3.64 -4.46
N SER A 190 -0.09 -4.43 -4.03
CA SER A 190 1.28 -3.96 -3.83
C SER A 190 1.90 -3.49 -5.15
N PRO A 191 2.70 -2.40 -5.16
CA PRO A 191 3.38 -1.94 -6.37
C PRO A 191 4.26 -3.01 -7.02
N GLN A 192 4.91 -3.84 -6.21
CA GLN A 192 5.77 -4.92 -6.67
C GLN A 192 4.98 -6.04 -7.37
N PHE A 193 3.78 -6.39 -6.90
CA PHE A 193 2.95 -7.34 -7.63
C PHE A 193 2.41 -6.74 -8.93
N LYS A 194 1.93 -5.49 -8.86
CA LYS A 194 1.34 -4.80 -10.02
C LYS A 194 2.33 -4.74 -11.19
N SER A 195 3.61 -4.47 -10.92
CA SER A 195 4.65 -4.47 -11.95
C SER A 195 4.94 -5.85 -12.56
N LEU A 196 4.62 -6.95 -11.87
CA LEU A 196 4.69 -8.31 -12.41
C LEU A 196 3.43 -8.67 -13.21
N SER A 197 2.26 -8.21 -12.76
CA SER A 197 0.97 -8.63 -13.30
C SER A 197 0.56 -7.85 -14.55
N TYR A 198 0.73 -6.54 -14.56
CA TYR A 198 0.20 -5.69 -15.64
C TYR A 198 1.04 -4.44 -15.88
N ASN A 199 0.85 -3.84 -17.05
CA ASN A 199 1.32 -2.52 -17.40
C ASN A 199 0.11 -1.59 -17.64
N PHE A 200 0.37 -0.34 -18.04
CA PHE A 200 -0.70 0.65 -18.26
C PHE A 200 -1.75 0.27 -19.32
N ARG A 201 -1.49 -0.74 -20.16
CA ARG A 201 -2.36 -1.13 -21.29
C ARG A 201 -2.98 -2.51 -21.13
N ASP A 202 -2.25 -3.48 -20.58
CA ASP A 202 -2.68 -4.88 -20.48
C ASP A 202 -1.87 -5.66 -19.44
N PHE A 203 -2.19 -6.94 -19.24
CA PHE A 203 -1.38 -7.89 -18.49
C PHE A 203 0.01 -8.07 -19.10
N ASN A 204 1.01 -8.20 -18.22
CA ASN A 204 2.35 -8.56 -18.66
C ASN A 204 2.36 -10.01 -19.12
N SER A 205 2.98 -10.23 -20.28
CA SER A 205 3.14 -11.55 -20.89
C SER A 205 4.62 -11.87 -20.98
N TYR A 206 5.04 -12.92 -20.28
CA TYR A 206 6.43 -13.36 -20.23
C TYR A 206 6.61 -14.52 -21.21
N ILE A 207 7.45 -14.33 -22.22
CA ILE A 207 7.75 -15.40 -23.18
C ILE A 207 8.59 -16.47 -22.48
N LEU A 208 8.11 -17.70 -22.51
CA LEU A 208 8.85 -18.88 -22.05
C LEU A 208 9.56 -19.43 -23.29
N GLU A 209 10.83 -19.04 -23.46
CA GLU A 209 11.65 -19.51 -24.59
C GLU A 209 11.78 -21.04 -24.55
N GLN A 210 11.63 -21.65 -25.71
CA GLN A 210 12.15 -22.98 -26.05
C GLN A 210 13.32 -22.81 -27.01
#